data_AF-A0A2P6W3N9-F1
#
_entry.id   AF-A0A2P6W3N9-F1
#
_cell.length_a   1.000
_cell.length_b   1.000
_cell.length_c   1.000
_cell.angle_alpha   90.00
_cell.angle_beta   90.00
_cell.angle_gamma   90.00
#
_symmetry.space_group_name_H-M   'P 1'
#
loop_
_entity.id
_entity.type
_entity.pdbx_description
1 polymer ?
#
loop_
_entity_poly.entity_id
_entity_poly.type
_entity_poly.pdbx_seq_one_letter_code
_entity_poly.pdbx_strand_id
1 'polypeptide(L)'
;MFKPLKPLFEAVRLPWKLKAKLEEKEKEIDNLENRIEQLEEEKNSWQERFEAEKERRSELARKKQEAEEERNRLMERLEENSERSEESQEDNLTTDNPEFQDLDFSEAVNALEKIKSVNSPDRDLATIYSPGELNEVSSLKTLKNSVSSERFSVLQDQSSFVAFSDPVLGVFVLKMKPFFDDLVKTENSFEVGKLLQFLKKKKHWCLVSAGETGIYREENGSFEQVERITNRVDREHSKGGFSQGRFERKRDEQIEQHKEQIQKKLEAYSNVYLIGDKRLCKDLDGKYLGGFNPNRSKPEQFYSFRFCAFF
;
A
#
# COMPACT_ATOMS: atom_id res chain seq x y z
N MET A 1 -103.15 -23.25 48.60
CA MET A 1 -102.85 -22.49 49.84
C MET A 1 -101.46 -22.91 50.31
N PHE A 2 -100.57 -21.94 50.54
CA PHE A 2 -99.11 -22.00 50.71
C PHE A 2 -98.48 -23.19 51.46
N LYS A 3 -97.29 -23.60 51.02
CA LYS A 3 -96.08 -23.67 51.87
C LYS A 3 -94.80 -23.52 51.00
N PRO A 4 -93.90 -22.58 51.31
CA PRO A 4 -92.69 -22.34 50.52
C PRO A 4 -91.62 -23.41 50.81
N LEU A 5 -90.88 -23.82 49.77
CA LEU A 5 -89.67 -24.64 49.95
C LEU A 5 -88.61 -23.82 50.70
N LYS A 6 -88.14 -24.33 51.84
CA LYS A 6 -86.95 -23.84 52.53
C LYS A 6 -85.70 -24.15 51.68
N PRO A 7 -84.72 -23.24 51.59
CA PRO A 7 -83.43 -23.59 50.99
C PRO A 7 -82.66 -24.51 51.94
N LEU A 8 -82.31 -25.71 51.46
CA LEU A 8 -81.30 -26.58 52.06
C LEU A 8 -79.93 -26.08 51.58
N PHE A 9 -79.36 -25.12 52.30
CA PHE A 9 -77.91 -24.93 52.35
C PHE A 9 -77.48 -25.11 53.80
N GLU A 10 -77.24 -26.36 54.16
CA GLU A 10 -76.66 -26.75 55.43
C GLU A 10 -75.20 -26.30 55.43
N ALA A 11 -74.90 -25.23 56.15
CA ALA A 11 -73.54 -24.74 56.32
C ALA A 11 -72.74 -25.80 57.09
N VAL A 12 -71.95 -26.60 56.36
CA VAL A 12 -71.02 -27.59 56.91
C VAL A 12 -70.05 -26.87 57.85
N ARG A 13 -70.29 -26.95 59.16
CA ARG A 13 -69.39 -26.41 60.19
C ARG A 13 -68.16 -27.29 60.28
N LEU A 14 -67.13 -26.94 59.52
CA LEU A 14 -65.82 -27.57 59.59
C LEU A 14 -65.26 -27.47 61.04
N PRO A 15 -64.68 -28.56 61.58
CA PRO A 15 -63.93 -28.55 62.83
C PRO A 15 -62.88 -27.44 62.84
N TRP A 16 -62.75 -26.70 63.94
CA TRP A 16 -61.87 -25.52 64.06
C TRP A 16 -60.42 -25.77 63.62
N LYS A 17 -59.88 -26.99 63.84
CA LYS A 17 -58.54 -27.40 63.39
C LYS A 17 -58.40 -27.46 61.87
N LEU A 18 -59.47 -27.80 61.15
CA LEU A 18 -59.47 -27.84 59.68
C LEU A 18 -59.61 -26.44 59.09
N LYS A 19 -60.37 -25.54 59.74
CA LYS A 19 -60.44 -24.12 59.35
C LYS A 19 -59.08 -23.43 59.46
N ALA A 20 -58.37 -23.63 60.57
CA ALA A 20 -57.03 -23.05 60.75
C ALA A 20 -56.02 -23.53 59.68
N LYS A 21 -56.06 -24.82 59.32
CA LYS A 21 -55.23 -25.36 58.22
C LYS A 21 -55.63 -24.83 56.85
N LEU A 22 -56.93 -24.58 56.63
CA LEU A 22 -57.43 -23.98 55.39
C LEU A 22 -56.91 -22.55 55.25
N GLU A 23 -57.04 -21.73 56.31
CA GLU A 23 -56.52 -20.36 56.34
C GLU A 23 -55.00 -20.29 56.16
N GLU A 24 -54.26 -21.24 56.72
CA GLU A 24 -52.81 -21.34 56.53
C GLU A 24 -52.46 -21.67 55.07
N LYS A 25 -53.21 -22.58 54.44
CA LYS A 25 -53.03 -22.94 53.02
C LYS A 25 -53.46 -21.83 52.07
N GLU A 26 -54.52 -21.08 52.40
CA GLU A 26 -54.94 -19.89 51.65
C GLU A 26 -53.84 -18.83 51.68
N LYS A 27 -53.23 -18.56 52.84
CA LYS A 27 -52.08 -17.65 52.93
C LYS A 27 -50.85 -18.13 52.17
N GLU A 28 -50.61 -19.45 52.14
CA GLU A 28 -49.51 -20.04 51.38
C GLU A 28 -49.75 -19.92 49.87
N ILE A 29 -50.99 -20.12 49.41
CA ILE A 29 -51.40 -19.89 48.01
C ILE A 29 -51.20 -18.43 47.64
N ASP A 30 -51.72 -17.48 48.42
CA ASP A 30 -51.53 -16.03 48.17
C ASP A 30 -50.04 -15.67 48.07
N ASN A 31 -49.20 -16.21 48.96
CA ASN A 31 -47.75 -15.93 48.93
C ASN A 31 -47.07 -16.53 47.70
N LEU A 32 -47.45 -17.74 47.29
CA LEU A 32 -46.93 -18.39 46.08
C LEU A 32 -47.40 -17.66 44.82
N GLU A 33 -48.65 -17.21 44.76
CA GLU A 33 -49.19 -16.42 43.66
C GLU A 33 -48.44 -15.09 43.52
N ASN A 34 -48.25 -14.35 44.62
CA ASN A 34 -47.43 -13.14 44.63
C ASN A 34 -45.98 -13.40 44.17
N ARG A 35 -45.40 -14.55 44.54
CA ARG A 35 -44.05 -14.92 44.13
C ARG A 35 -43.97 -15.27 42.65
N ILE A 36 -44.99 -15.92 42.10
CA ILE A 36 -45.10 -16.22 40.68
C ILE A 36 -45.20 -14.92 39.89
N GLU A 37 -46.06 -13.99 40.31
CA GLU A 37 -46.22 -12.69 39.67
C GLU A 37 -44.90 -11.90 39.65
N GLN A 38 -44.18 -11.84 40.78
CA GLN A 38 -42.84 -11.22 40.83
C GLN A 38 -41.84 -11.89 39.88
N LEU A 39 -41.82 -13.23 39.82
CA LEU A 39 -40.89 -13.95 38.94
C LEU A 39 -41.26 -13.77 37.46
N GLU A 40 -42.53 -13.63 37.12
CA GLU A 40 -43.01 -13.33 35.78
C GLU A 40 -42.62 -11.91 35.36
N GLU A 41 -42.77 -10.92 36.24
CA GLU A 41 -42.28 -9.55 36.02
C GLU A 41 -40.77 -9.51 35.84
N GLU A 42 -40.01 -10.18 36.71
CA GLU A 42 -38.55 -10.28 36.59
C GLU A 42 -38.17 -10.92 35.25
N LYS A 43 -38.81 -12.03 34.87
CA LYS A 43 -38.55 -12.72 33.60
C LYS A 43 -38.82 -11.81 32.41
N ASN A 44 -39.94 -11.09 32.39
CA ASN A 44 -40.28 -10.16 31.32
C ASN A 44 -39.24 -9.03 31.22
N SER A 45 -38.82 -8.47 32.36
CA SER A 45 -37.77 -7.44 32.38
C SER A 45 -36.42 -7.96 31.86
N TRP A 46 -36.05 -9.20 32.20
CA TRP A 46 -34.83 -9.84 31.67
C TRP A 46 -34.91 -10.11 30.17
N GLN A 47 -36.08 -10.52 29.66
CA GLN A 47 -36.30 -10.73 28.23
C GLN A 47 -36.17 -9.42 27.44
N GLU A 48 -36.81 -8.35 27.91
CA GLU A 48 -36.69 -7.01 27.28
C GLU A 48 -35.23 -6.53 27.26
N ARG A 49 -34.50 -6.69 28.37
CA ARG A 49 -33.07 -6.33 28.42
C ARG A 49 -32.23 -7.14 27.45
N PHE A 50 -32.50 -8.44 27.33
CA PHE A 50 -31.79 -9.31 26.41
C PHE A 50 -32.06 -8.94 24.96
N GLU A 51 -33.31 -8.65 24.61
CA GLU A 51 -33.69 -8.21 23.27
C GLU A 51 -33.05 -6.87 22.92
N ALA A 52 -33.12 -5.88 23.82
CA ALA A 52 -32.46 -4.58 23.64
C ALA A 52 -30.93 -4.72 23.48
N GLU A 53 -30.29 -5.60 24.25
CA GLU A 53 -28.85 -5.86 24.11
C GLU A 53 -28.51 -6.60 22.81
N LYS A 54 -29.36 -7.53 22.38
CA LYS A 54 -29.23 -8.22 21.10
C LYS A 54 -29.36 -7.25 19.93
N GLU A 55 -30.31 -6.33 19.98
CA GLU A 55 -30.46 -5.25 19.00
C GLU A 55 -29.24 -4.33 18.98
N ARG A 56 -28.78 -3.86 20.15
CA ARG A 56 -27.56 -3.05 20.26
C ARG A 56 -26.34 -3.75 19.65
N ARG A 57 -26.16 -5.04 19.93
CA ARG A 57 -25.06 -5.82 19.35
C ARG A 57 -25.19 -5.95 17.83
N SER A 58 -26.40 -6.15 17.33
CA SER A 58 -26.68 -6.20 15.90
C SER A 58 -26.38 -4.86 15.23
N GLU A 59 -26.80 -3.74 15.81
CA GLU A 59 -26.50 -2.40 15.32
C GLU A 59 -25.00 -2.09 15.34
N LEU A 60 -24.31 -2.42 16.43
CA LEU A 60 -22.85 -2.24 16.53
C LEU A 60 -22.10 -3.09 15.51
N ALA A 61 -22.54 -4.34 15.28
CA ALA A 61 -21.98 -5.18 14.23
C ALA A 61 -22.19 -4.57 12.83
N ARG A 62 -23.39 -4.03 12.56
CA ARG A 62 -23.69 -3.36 11.29
C ARG A 62 -22.84 -2.10 11.09
N LYS A 63 -22.74 -1.24 12.11
CA LYS A 63 -21.89 -0.03 12.09
C LYS A 63 -20.42 -0.38 11.87
N LYS A 64 -19.93 -1.45 12.51
CA LYS A 64 -18.57 -1.95 12.31
C LYS A 64 -18.36 -2.38 10.86
N GLN A 65 -19.31 -3.12 10.28
CA GLN A 65 -19.24 -3.56 8.90
C GLN A 65 -19.25 -2.37 7.93
N GLU A 66 -20.15 -1.40 8.12
CA GLU A 66 -20.21 -0.18 7.31
C GLU A 66 -18.88 0.60 7.34
N ALA A 67 -18.27 0.75 8.52
CA ALA A 67 -16.97 1.41 8.67
C ALA A 67 -15.82 0.63 8.02
N GLU A 68 -15.86 -0.71 8.07
CA GLU A 68 -14.86 -1.57 7.44
C GLU A 68 -14.95 -1.50 5.90
N GLU A 69 -16.16 -1.47 5.35
CA GLU A 69 -16.41 -1.23 3.92
C GLU A 69 -15.91 0.14 3.47
N GLU A 70 -16.18 1.20 4.24
CA GLU A 70 -15.70 2.56 3.93
C GLU A 70 -14.17 2.62 3.94
N ARG A 71 -13.52 2.04 4.95
CA ARG A 71 -12.06 1.93 5.04
C ARG A 71 -11.48 1.21 3.82
N ASN A 72 -12.09 0.09 3.40
CA ASN A 72 -11.62 -0.67 2.23
C ASN A 72 -11.74 0.16 0.95
N ARG A 73 -12.88 0.85 0.74
CA ARG A 73 -13.07 1.76 -0.41
C ARG A 73 -12.04 2.90 -0.43
N LEU A 74 -11.72 3.46 0.73
CA LEU A 74 -10.71 4.52 0.84
C LEU A 74 -9.29 3.98 0.54
N MET A 75 -8.95 2.78 1.00
CA MET A 75 -7.68 2.14 0.67
C MET A 75 -7.55 1.86 -0.83
N GLU A 76 -8.62 1.39 -1.47
CA GLU A 76 -8.64 1.13 -2.93
C GLU A 76 -8.42 2.42 -3.72
N ARG A 77 -9.07 3.53 -3.34
CA ARG A 77 -8.83 4.84 -3.97
C ARG A 77 -7.43 5.38 -3.74
N LEU A 78 -6.87 5.15 -2.55
CA LEU A 78 -5.50 5.57 -2.24
C LEU A 78 -4.51 4.81 -3.12
N GLU A 79 -4.75 3.52 -3.33
CA GLU A 79 -3.97 2.67 -4.22
C GLU A 79 -4.05 3.16 -5.66
N GLU A 80 -5.26 3.35 -6.20
CA GLU A 80 -5.49 3.88 -7.55
C GLU A 80 -4.79 5.24 -7.75
N ASN A 81 -4.84 6.13 -6.76
CA ASN A 81 -4.14 7.42 -6.83
C ASN A 81 -2.62 7.27 -6.74
N SER A 82 -2.11 6.35 -5.93
CA SER A 82 -0.67 6.10 -5.85
C SER A 82 -0.12 5.50 -7.13
N GLU A 83 -0.83 4.55 -7.73
CA GLU A 83 -0.50 3.98 -9.03
C GLU A 83 -0.54 5.05 -10.12
N ARG A 84 -1.59 5.88 -10.17
CA ARG A 84 -1.65 7.04 -11.09
C ARG A 84 -0.51 8.03 -10.90
N SER A 85 -0.07 8.25 -9.66
CA SER A 85 1.06 9.15 -9.37
C SER A 85 2.38 8.53 -9.83
N GLU A 86 2.57 7.23 -9.64
CA GLU A 86 3.75 6.50 -10.14
C GLU A 86 3.74 6.46 -11.66
N GLU A 87 2.58 6.19 -12.30
CA GLU A 87 2.38 6.30 -13.75
C GLU A 87 2.63 7.73 -14.25
N SER A 88 2.18 8.77 -13.55
CA SER A 88 2.42 10.17 -13.94
C SER A 88 3.88 10.59 -13.78
N GLN A 89 4.58 10.07 -12.76
CA GLN A 89 6.02 10.26 -12.60
C GLN A 89 6.81 9.52 -13.69
N GLU A 90 6.37 8.31 -14.05
CA GLU A 90 6.90 7.57 -15.19
C GLU A 90 6.51 8.22 -16.53
N ASP A 91 5.37 8.89 -16.62
CA ASP A 91 4.93 9.61 -17.83
C ASP A 91 5.62 10.97 -17.98
N ASN A 92 6.09 11.60 -16.91
CA ASN A 92 7.11 12.64 -17.03
C ASN A 92 8.47 12.08 -17.49
N LEU A 93 8.70 10.78 -17.23
CA LEU A 93 9.75 9.98 -17.87
C LEU A 93 9.35 9.44 -19.27
N THR A 94 8.18 9.75 -19.82
CA THR A 94 7.74 9.32 -21.17
C THR A 94 7.28 10.44 -22.09
N THR A 95 6.92 11.61 -21.55
CA THR A 95 6.43 12.75 -22.34
C THR A 95 7.48 13.03 -23.37
N ASP A 96 7.06 12.92 -24.64
CA ASP A 96 7.79 13.29 -25.83
C ASP A 96 8.09 14.79 -25.75
N ASN A 97 9.04 15.16 -24.89
CA ASN A 97 9.82 16.35 -25.11
C ASN A 97 10.69 15.98 -26.32
N PRO A 98 10.44 16.54 -27.52
CA PRO A 98 11.22 16.22 -28.72
C PRO A 98 12.73 16.54 -28.57
N GLU A 99 13.14 17.11 -27.44
CA GLU A 99 14.52 17.41 -27.08
C GLU A 99 15.28 16.22 -26.44
N PHE A 100 14.59 15.20 -25.92
CA PHE A 100 15.25 14.05 -25.28
C PHE A 100 15.43 12.90 -26.26
N GLN A 101 16.67 12.43 -26.39
CA GLN A 101 17.04 11.25 -27.16
C GLN A 101 17.11 10.02 -26.24
N ASP A 102 16.44 8.93 -26.62
CA ASP A 102 16.62 7.63 -25.98
C ASP A 102 18.04 7.12 -26.24
N LEU A 103 18.71 6.63 -25.20
CA LEU A 103 20.06 6.06 -25.31
C LEU A 103 20.05 4.60 -24.91
N ASP A 104 20.78 3.80 -25.67
CA ASP A 104 21.11 2.43 -25.26
C ASP A 104 22.09 2.46 -24.07
N PHE A 105 22.17 1.34 -23.33
CA PHE A 105 23.07 1.23 -22.19
C PHE A 105 24.53 1.56 -22.54
N SER A 106 25.02 1.05 -23.68
CA SER A 106 26.39 1.28 -24.14
C SER A 106 26.64 2.75 -24.49
N GLU A 107 25.65 3.41 -25.11
CA GLU A 107 25.69 4.82 -25.46
C GLU A 107 25.67 5.71 -24.21
N ALA A 108 24.80 5.40 -23.24
CA ALA A 108 24.74 6.11 -21.97
C ALA A 108 26.05 5.99 -21.18
N VAL A 109 26.63 4.79 -21.10
CA VAL A 109 27.94 4.60 -20.45
C VAL A 109 29.04 5.37 -21.18
N ASN A 110 29.05 5.37 -22.51
CA ASN A 110 30.01 6.12 -23.30
C ASN A 110 29.85 7.64 -23.11
N ALA A 111 28.62 8.16 -23.09
CA ALA A 111 28.33 9.56 -22.81
C ALA A 111 28.83 9.97 -21.43
N LEU A 112 28.59 9.15 -20.40
CA LEU A 112 29.08 9.37 -19.05
C LEU A 112 30.61 9.35 -18.93
N GLU A 113 31.29 8.47 -19.68
CA GLU A 113 32.77 8.47 -19.75
C GLU A 113 33.31 9.72 -20.45
N LYS A 114 32.64 10.20 -21.51
CA LYS A 114 32.98 11.48 -22.15
C LYS A 114 32.79 12.65 -21.19
N ILE A 115 31.66 12.72 -20.50
CA ILE A 115 31.37 13.77 -19.50
C ILE A 115 32.43 13.74 -18.39
N LYS A 116 32.78 12.55 -17.88
CA LYS A 116 33.84 12.38 -16.87
C LYS A 116 35.21 12.91 -17.32
N SER A 117 35.49 12.89 -18.63
CA SER A 117 36.77 13.39 -19.18
C SER A 117 36.86 14.92 -19.25
N VAL A 118 35.74 15.63 -19.10
CA VAL A 118 35.71 17.09 -19.08
C VAL A 118 36.34 17.60 -17.79
N ASN A 119 37.27 18.53 -17.93
CA ASN A 119 37.95 19.16 -16.81
C ASN A 119 38.04 20.67 -17.02
N SER A 120 37.76 21.43 -15.96
CA SER A 120 37.89 22.88 -15.93
C SER A 120 38.93 23.31 -14.90
N PRO A 121 39.79 24.30 -15.23
CA PRO A 121 40.73 24.86 -14.26
C PRO A 121 40.04 25.61 -13.11
N ASP A 122 38.86 26.20 -13.34
CA ASP A 122 38.25 27.21 -12.46
C ASP A 122 37.25 26.66 -11.44
N ARG A 123 37.16 25.32 -11.28
CA ARG A 123 36.23 24.63 -10.37
C ARG A 123 34.76 25.01 -10.57
N ASP A 124 34.33 25.12 -11.81
CA ASP A 124 33.01 25.65 -12.19
C ASP A 124 32.05 24.59 -12.76
N LEU A 125 32.46 23.32 -12.80
CA LEU A 125 31.64 22.23 -13.31
C LEU A 125 30.70 21.72 -12.21
N ALA A 126 29.41 21.95 -12.40
CA ALA A 126 28.37 21.54 -11.45
C ALA A 126 27.75 20.18 -11.84
N THR A 127 27.74 19.24 -10.90
CA THR A 127 27.05 17.96 -11.02
C THR A 127 25.88 17.89 -10.05
N ILE A 128 24.72 17.49 -10.56
CA ILE A 128 23.45 17.46 -9.84
C ILE A 128 22.82 16.09 -10.03
N TYR A 129 22.48 15.42 -8.92
CA TYR A 129 21.70 14.19 -8.90
C TYR A 129 20.39 14.48 -8.16
N SER A 130 19.27 14.28 -8.84
CA SER A 130 17.92 14.45 -8.29
C SER A 130 17.14 13.14 -8.42
N PRO A 131 16.91 12.38 -7.33
CA PRO A 131 16.15 11.15 -7.40
C PRO A 131 14.64 11.38 -7.60
N GLY A 132 14.15 12.59 -7.34
CA GLY A 132 12.75 12.98 -7.51
C GLY A 132 12.66 14.33 -8.20
N GLU A 133 11.72 15.16 -7.74
CA GLU A 133 11.63 16.55 -8.18
C GLU A 133 12.78 17.39 -7.60
N LEU A 134 13.22 18.40 -8.34
CA LEU A 134 14.30 19.28 -7.90
C LEU A 134 13.97 19.95 -6.55
N ASN A 135 12.69 20.21 -6.27
CA ASN A 135 12.19 20.81 -5.02
C ASN A 135 12.42 19.95 -3.77
N GLU A 136 12.69 18.66 -3.94
CA GLU A 136 12.93 17.72 -2.85
C GLU A 136 14.42 17.58 -2.51
N VAL A 137 15.31 18.18 -3.32
CA VAL A 137 16.76 18.07 -3.13
C VAL A 137 17.19 18.89 -1.91
N SER A 138 17.82 18.23 -0.93
CA SER A 138 18.27 18.84 0.33
C SER A 138 19.24 20.02 0.12
N SER A 139 19.94 20.00 -1.01
CA SER A 139 20.99 20.95 -1.40
C SER A 139 20.53 22.06 -2.37
N LEU A 140 19.22 22.31 -2.49
CA LEU A 140 18.64 23.35 -3.36
C LEU A 140 19.26 24.73 -3.22
N LYS A 141 19.64 25.13 -2.00
CA LYS A 141 20.28 26.43 -1.75
C LYS A 141 21.66 26.53 -2.40
N THR A 142 22.42 25.44 -2.39
CA THR A 142 23.74 25.34 -3.05
C THR A 142 23.58 25.39 -4.56
N LEU A 143 22.57 24.70 -5.09
CA LEU A 143 22.18 24.70 -6.51
C LEU A 143 21.95 26.11 -7.08
N LYS A 144 21.17 26.95 -6.38
CA LYS A 144 20.88 28.34 -6.81
C LYS A 144 22.12 29.22 -6.87
N ASN A 145 23.17 28.89 -6.12
CA ASN A 145 24.43 29.64 -6.13
C ASN A 145 25.38 29.12 -7.22
N SER A 146 25.29 27.83 -7.57
CA SER A 146 26.16 27.17 -8.55
C SER A 146 25.64 27.25 -9.99
N VAL A 147 24.35 27.51 -10.19
CA VAL A 147 23.70 27.46 -11.51
C VAL A 147 22.91 28.75 -11.75
N SER A 148 22.96 29.30 -12.97
CA SER A 148 22.19 30.49 -13.34
C SER A 148 20.68 30.25 -13.25
N SER A 149 19.91 31.32 -13.09
CA SER A 149 18.44 31.26 -12.99
C SER A 149 17.78 30.62 -14.21
N GLU A 150 18.31 30.88 -15.40
CA GLU A 150 17.79 30.33 -16.67
C GLU A 150 17.95 28.80 -16.72
N ARG A 151 19.13 28.31 -16.32
CA ARG A 151 19.46 26.88 -16.29
C ARG A 151 18.72 26.14 -15.18
N PHE A 152 18.48 26.81 -14.05
CA PHE A 152 17.67 26.25 -12.97
C PHE A 152 16.22 25.99 -13.42
N SER A 153 15.63 26.89 -14.21
CA SER A 153 14.27 26.71 -14.74
C SER A 153 14.14 25.45 -15.58
N VAL A 154 15.11 25.17 -16.45
CA VAL A 154 15.13 23.95 -17.29
C VAL A 154 15.11 22.67 -16.44
N LEU A 155 15.81 22.69 -15.31
CA LEU A 155 15.92 21.55 -14.40
C LEU A 155 14.70 21.39 -13.49
N GLN A 156 13.94 22.46 -13.26
CA GLN A 156 12.79 22.47 -12.35
C GLN A 156 11.62 21.63 -12.88
N ASP A 157 11.48 21.57 -14.21
CA ASP A 157 10.44 20.77 -14.89
C ASP A 157 10.83 19.29 -15.05
N GLN A 158 11.99 18.89 -14.53
CA GLN A 158 12.49 17.51 -14.65
C GLN A 158 12.35 16.75 -13.33
N SER A 159 12.09 15.46 -13.43
CA SER A 159 12.09 14.51 -12.32
C SER A 159 13.05 13.36 -12.61
N SER A 160 13.66 12.78 -11.57
CA SER A 160 14.56 11.62 -11.66
C SER A 160 15.67 11.79 -12.72
N PHE A 161 16.61 12.69 -12.48
CA PHE A 161 17.64 13.04 -13.45
C PHE A 161 19.02 13.29 -12.83
N VAL A 162 20.04 13.20 -13.67
CA VAL A 162 21.40 13.66 -13.42
C VAL A 162 21.70 14.80 -14.39
N ALA A 163 22.12 15.95 -13.89
CA ALA A 163 22.49 17.10 -14.71
C ALA A 163 23.95 17.50 -14.51
N PHE A 164 24.57 17.91 -15.61
CA PHE A 164 25.96 18.37 -15.69
C PHE A 164 25.95 19.76 -16.29
N SER A 165 26.25 20.78 -15.49
CA SER A 165 26.25 22.18 -15.92
C SER A 165 27.69 22.70 -16.00
N ASP A 166 28.01 23.24 -17.17
CA ASP A 166 29.25 23.95 -17.47
C ASP A 166 28.90 25.39 -17.88
N PRO A 167 29.58 26.44 -17.37
CA PRO A 167 29.30 27.84 -17.75
C PRO A 167 29.36 28.12 -19.26
N VAL A 168 30.19 27.39 -20.01
CA VAL A 168 30.48 27.60 -21.44
C VAL A 168 29.82 26.55 -22.33
N LEU A 169 29.86 25.27 -21.95
CA LEU A 169 29.35 24.16 -22.78
C LEU A 169 27.84 23.95 -22.65
N GLY A 170 27.21 24.51 -21.61
CA GLY A 170 25.78 24.38 -21.37
C GLY A 170 25.43 23.34 -20.28
N VAL A 171 24.21 22.84 -20.32
CA VAL A 171 23.65 21.87 -19.36
C VAL A 171 23.29 20.58 -20.08
N PHE A 172 23.89 19.49 -19.66
CA PHE A 172 23.55 18.14 -20.11
C PHE A 172 22.66 17.47 -19.07
N VAL A 173 21.53 16.91 -19.50
CA VAL A 173 20.56 16.25 -18.62
C VAL A 173 20.40 14.79 -19.05
N LEU A 174 20.64 13.87 -18.13
CA LEU A 174 20.41 12.44 -18.28
C LEU A 174 19.27 12.03 -17.34
N LYS A 175 18.10 11.75 -17.92
CA LYS A 175 16.98 11.09 -17.23
C LYS A 175 17.22 9.60 -17.15
N MET A 176 16.94 9.02 -15.99
CA MET A 176 17.06 7.60 -15.72
C MET A 176 16.33 7.25 -14.43
N LYS A 177 16.07 5.96 -14.20
CA LYS A 177 15.59 5.51 -12.89
C LYS A 177 16.59 5.91 -11.79
N PRO A 178 16.13 6.46 -10.66
CA PRO A 178 16.99 7.06 -9.65
C PRO A 178 17.61 5.98 -8.74
N PHE A 179 18.74 5.41 -9.15
CA PHE A 179 19.50 4.45 -8.32
C PHE A 179 20.55 5.11 -7.42
N PHE A 180 20.55 6.43 -7.35
CA PHE A 180 21.48 7.28 -6.61
C PHE A 180 20.74 8.15 -5.59
N ASP A 181 21.48 8.67 -4.61
CA ASP A 181 20.96 9.65 -3.64
C ASP A 181 21.15 11.07 -4.17
N ASP A 182 20.53 12.06 -3.51
CA ASP A 182 20.67 13.46 -3.90
C ASP A 182 22.12 13.95 -3.76
N LEU A 183 22.60 14.70 -4.75
CA LEU A 183 23.96 15.23 -4.76
C LEU A 183 24.03 16.53 -5.53
N VAL A 184 24.68 17.55 -4.96
CA VAL A 184 25.03 18.78 -5.66
C VAL A 184 26.49 19.07 -5.33
N LYS A 185 27.34 19.12 -6.37
CA LYS A 185 28.77 19.44 -6.22
C LYS A 185 29.24 20.31 -7.37
N THR A 186 30.18 21.20 -7.08
CA THR A 186 30.85 22.06 -8.06
C THR A 186 32.35 21.89 -7.90
N GLU A 187 33.01 21.35 -8.92
CA GLU A 187 34.42 20.93 -8.87
C GLU A 187 35.10 21.14 -10.24
N ASN A 188 36.38 20.78 -10.35
CA ASN A 188 37.12 20.80 -11.63
C ASN A 188 36.68 19.72 -12.63
N SER A 189 35.91 18.72 -12.21
CA SER A 189 35.45 17.60 -13.05
C SER A 189 34.08 17.14 -12.61
N PHE A 190 33.26 16.63 -13.54
CA PHE A 190 31.96 16.08 -13.19
C PHE A 190 32.06 14.82 -12.32
N GLU A 191 31.21 14.73 -11.30
CA GLU A 191 31.16 13.58 -10.39
C GLU A 191 30.32 12.46 -11.02
N VAL A 192 30.96 11.61 -11.81
CA VAL A 192 30.30 10.47 -12.49
C VAL A 192 30.75 9.11 -11.94
N GLY A 193 31.74 9.10 -11.05
CA GLY A 193 32.43 7.88 -10.64
C GLY A 193 31.51 6.84 -10.00
N LYS A 194 30.68 7.27 -9.04
CA LYS A 194 29.71 6.40 -8.37
C LYS A 194 28.65 5.84 -9.33
N LEU A 195 28.18 6.67 -10.26
CA LEU A 195 27.18 6.30 -11.25
C LEU A 195 27.74 5.23 -12.22
N LEU A 196 28.93 5.46 -12.77
CA LEU A 196 29.60 4.49 -13.63
C LEU A 196 29.94 3.19 -12.91
N GLN A 197 30.35 3.27 -11.64
CA GLN A 197 30.60 2.08 -10.82
C GLN A 197 29.33 1.25 -10.65
N PHE A 198 28.19 1.90 -10.41
CA PHE A 198 26.90 1.21 -10.32
C PHE A 198 26.53 0.53 -11.64
N LEU A 199 26.64 1.24 -12.76
CA LEU A 199 26.27 0.73 -14.08
C LEU A 199 27.10 -0.51 -14.47
N LYS A 200 28.41 -0.49 -14.22
CA LYS A 200 29.33 -1.58 -14.57
C LYS A 200 29.31 -2.77 -13.59
N LYS A 201 28.75 -2.59 -12.39
CA LYS A 201 28.70 -3.64 -11.38
C LYS A 201 27.65 -4.69 -11.76
N LYS A 202 28.03 -5.97 -11.69
CA LYS A 202 27.08 -7.10 -11.84
C LYS A 202 26.03 -7.04 -10.74
N LYS A 203 24.76 -7.16 -11.13
CA LYS A 203 23.63 -7.03 -10.21
C LYS A 203 22.44 -7.86 -10.66
N HIS A 204 21.48 -8.01 -9.77
CA HIS A 204 20.24 -8.75 -10.03
C HIS A 204 19.07 -7.79 -9.94
N TRP A 205 18.12 -7.92 -10.86
CA TRP A 205 16.89 -7.16 -10.88
C TRP A 205 15.74 -8.11 -10.61
N CYS A 206 14.90 -7.78 -9.64
CA CYS A 206 13.69 -8.52 -9.33
C CYS A 206 12.50 -7.68 -9.78
N LEU A 207 11.81 -8.13 -10.82
CA LEU A 207 10.56 -7.55 -11.25
C LEU A 207 9.42 -8.22 -10.49
N VAL A 208 8.84 -7.53 -9.53
CA VAL A 208 7.83 -8.05 -8.61
C VAL A 208 6.43 -7.62 -9.05
N SER A 209 5.58 -8.60 -9.30
CA SER A 209 4.14 -8.42 -9.51
C SER A 209 3.37 -9.50 -8.77
N ALA A 210 2.12 -9.21 -8.43
CA ALA A 210 1.24 -10.13 -7.70
C ALA A 210 1.00 -11.48 -8.41
N GLY A 211 1.10 -11.52 -9.74
CA GLY A 211 0.89 -12.76 -10.51
C GLY A 211 2.18 -13.44 -10.95
N GLU A 212 3.19 -12.65 -11.34
CA GLU A 212 4.45 -13.17 -11.86
C GLU A 212 5.60 -12.30 -11.37
N THR A 213 6.64 -12.95 -10.85
CA THR A 213 7.89 -12.31 -10.45
C THR A 213 9.04 -12.94 -11.23
N GLY A 214 9.89 -12.09 -11.82
CA GLY A 214 11.04 -12.52 -12.60
C GLY A 214 12.33 -11.96 -11.99
N ILE A 215 13.34 -12.80 -11.83
CA ILE A 215 14.68 -12.36 -11.42
C ILE A 215 15.59 -12.40 -12.64
N TYR A 216 16.29 -11.30 -12.88
CA TYR A 216 17.17 -11.09 -14.02
C TYR A 216 18.59 -10.83 -13.51
N ARG A 217 19.57 -11.48 -14.12
CA ARG A 217 20.97 -11.12 -13.97
C ARG A 217 21.30 -10.05 -15.00
N GLU A 218 21.91 -8.97 -14.55
CA GLU A 218 22.39 -7.89 -15.40
C GLU A 218 23.91 -7.87 -15.47
N GLU A 219 24.42 -7.81 -16.70
CA GLU A 219 25.83 -7.65 -16.99
C GLU A 219 26.00 -6.70 -18.19
N ASN A 220 26.53 -5.49 -17.91
CA ASN A 220 26.79 -4.45 -18.91
C ASN A 220 25.58 -4.14 -19.80
N GLY A 221 24.39 -4.00 -19.20
CA GLY A 221 23.15 -3.71 -19.92
C GLY A 221 22.50 -4.91 -20.61
N SER A 222 23.12 -6.09 -20.59
CA SER A 222 22.49 -7.34 -21.01
C SER A 222 21.76 -7.98 -19.84
N PHE A 223 20.55 -8.48 -20.09
CA PHE A 223 19.71 -9.09 -19.07
C PHE A 223 19.36 -10.52 -19.44
N GLU A 224 19.58 -11.42 -18.49
CA GLU A 224 19.22 -12.83 -18.59
C GLU A 224 18.25 -13.17 -17.47
N GLN A 225 17.08 -13.72 -17.81
CA GLN A 225 16.14 -14.19 -16.80
C GLN A 225 16.68 -15.48 -16.17
N VAL A 226 17.04 -15.41 -14.90
CA VAL A 226 17.61 -16.55 -14.15
C VAL A 226 16.55 -17.33 -13.39
N GLU A 227 15.47 -16.67 -12.96
CA GLU A 227 14.37 -17.30 -12.23
C GLU A 227 13.02 -16.70 -12.63
N ARG A 228 11.99 -17.54 -12.51
CA ARG A 228 10.60 -17.17 -12.75
C ARG A 228 9.72 -17.79 -11.67
N ILE A 229 9.00 -16.94 -10.95
CA ILE A 229 8.08 -17.32 -9.89
C ILE A 229 6.69 -16.88 -10.31
N THR A 230 5.79 -17.84 -10.53
CA THR A 230 4.40 -17.57 -10.89
C THR A 230 3.49 -17.99 -9.76
N ASN A 231 2.56 -17.13 -9.37
CA ASN A 231 1.50 -17.51 -8.44
C ASN A 231 0.13 -17.28 -9.09
N ARG A 232 -0.79 -18.23 -8.89
CA ARG A 232 -2.18 -18.09 -9.32
C ARG A 232 -2.91 -17.23 -8.30
N VAL A 233 -2.76 -15.92 -8.40
CA VAL A 233 -3.58 -14.98 -7.64
C VAL A 233 -4.83 -14.70 -8.46
N ASP A 234 -5.98 -15.19 -8.00
CA ASP A 234 -7.28 -14.91 -8.61
C ASP A 234 -7.58 -13.40 -8.44
N ARG A 235 -7.50 -12.65 -9.55
CA ARG A 235 -7.60 -11.18 -9.55
C ARG A 235 -9.05 -10.64 -9.58
N GLU A 236 -10.06 -11.45 -9.87
CA GLU A 236 -11.43 -10.96 -10.06
C GLU A 236 -12.46 -11.64 -9.15
N HIS A 237 -13.34 -10.82 -8.54
CA HIS A 237 -14.69 -11.25 -8.22
C HIS A 237 -15.72 -10.13 -8.41
N SER A 238 -16.68 -10.39 -9.29
CA SER A 238 -17.83 -9.54 -9.65
C SER A 238 -19.02 -9.62 -8.68
N LYS A 239 -18.84 -10.04 -7.41
CA LYS A 239 -19.97 -10.28 -6.48
C LYS A 239 -19.70 -9.75 -5.08
N GLY A 240 -20.43 -8.68 -4.74
CA GLY A 240 -20.25 -7.90 -3.51
C GLY A 240 -20.76 -8.53 -2.21
N GLY A 241 -20.36 -7.89 -1.11
CA GLY A 241 -21.10 -7.79 0.15
C GLY A 241 -20.80 -8.84 1.22
N PHE A 242 -20.91 -10.14 0.90
CA PHE A 242 -20.89 -11.18 1.97
C PHE A 242 -19.71 -12.16 1.89
N SER A 243 -19.09 -12.28 0.73
CA SER A 243 -17.93 -13.16 0.50
C SER A 243 -16.59 -12.43 0.44
N GLN A 244 -16.62 -11.09 0.40
CA GLN A 244 -15.44 -10.25 0.20
C GLN A 244 -14.37 -10.47 1.28
N GLY A 245 -14.73 -10.44 2.57
CA GLY A 245 -13.75 -10.63 3.65
C GLY A 245 -13.11 -12.04 3.73
N ARG A 246 -13.71 -13.08 3.14
CA ARG A 246 -13.05 -14.40 3.03
C ARG A 246 -12.13 -14.49 1.80
N PHE A 247 -12.48 -13.80 0.73
CA PHE A 247 -11.65 -13.71 -0.47
C PHE A 247 -10.42 -12.83 -0.24
N GLU A 248 -10.59 -11.67 0.40
CA GLU A 248 -9.49 -10.79 0.80
C GLU A 248 -8.48 -11.54 1.68
N ARG A 249 -8.94 -12.27 2.71
CA ARG A 249 -8.04 -13.08 3.55
C ARG A 249 -7.27 -14.17 2.78
N LYS A 250 -7.93 -14.88 1.86
CA LYS A 250 -7.26 -15.89 1.03
C LYS A 250 -6.26 -15.27 0.06
N ARG A 251 -6.59 -14.09 -0.48
CA ARG A 251 -5.71 -13.34 -1.38
C ARG A 251 -4.49 -12.81 -0.62
N ASP A 252 -4.68 -12.25 0.57
CA ASP A 252 -3.61 -11.80 1.44
C ASP A 252 -2.69 -12.98 1.81
N GLU A 253 -3.26 -14.13 2.18
CA GLU A 253 -2.49 -15.36 2.44
C GLU A 253 -1.69 -15.83 1.22
N GLN A 254 -2.28 -15.78 0.01
CA GLN A 254 -1.57 -16.09 -1.24
C GLN A 254 -0.45 -15.10 -1.57
N ILE A 255 -0.68 -13.81 -1.29
CA ILE A 255 0.31 -12.75 -1.48
C ILE A 255 1.49 -12.96 -0.53
N GLU A 256 1.24 -13.24 0.75
CA GLU A 256 2.29 -13.50 1.72
C GLU A 256 3.08 -14.78 1.38
N GLN A 257 2.41 -15.86 0.97
CA GLN A 257 3.10 -17.06 0.48
C GLN A 257 3.96 -16.78 -0.76
N HIS A 258 3.51 -15.92 -1.68
CA HIS A 258 4.29 -15.50 -2.84
C HIS A 258 5.53 -14.70 -2.41
N LYS A 259 5.35 -13.74 -1.51
CA LYS A 259 6.46 -12.95 -0.94
C LYS A 259 7.51 -13.84 -0.28
N GLU A 260 7.10 -14.80 0.54
CA GLU A 260 8.02 -15.75 1.18
C GLU A 260 8.83 -16.56 0.15
N GLN A 261 8.20 -16.98 -0.95
CA GLN A 261 8.89 -17.68 -2.04
C GLN A 261 9.91 -16.78 -2.73
N ILE A 262 9.55 -15.53 -3.02
CA ILE A 262 10.46 -14.54 -3.61
C ILE A 262 11.63 -14.32 -2.66
N GLN A 263 11.35 -14.04 -1.40
CA GLN A 263 12.34 -13.76 -0.36
C GLN A 263 13.37 -14.90 -0.25
N LYS A 264 12.89 -16.15 -0.15
CA LYS A 264 13.76 -17.33 -0.09
C LYS A 264 14.64 -17.48 -1.32
N LYS A 265 14.16 -17.08 -2.50
CA LYS A 265 14.96 -17.08 -3.73
C LYS A 265 15.97 -15.94 -3.75
N LEU A 266 15.61 -14.77 -3.24
CA LEU A 266 16.48 -13.60 -3.19
C LEU A 266 17.71 -13.80 -2.30
N GLU A 267 17.63 -14.63 -1.25
CA GLU A 267 18.78 -15.00 -0.39
C GLU A 267 19.99 -15.55 -1.17
N ALA A 268 19.76 -16.18 -2.34
CA ALA A 268 20.82 -16.71 -3.17
C ALA A 268 21.57 -15.63 -3.98
N TYR A 269 21.07 -14.39 -3.99
CA TYR A 269 21.57 -13.31 -4.83
C TYR A 269 22.07 -12.14 -3.98
N SER A 270 23.07 -11.44 -4.50
CA SER A 270 23.57 -10.20 -3.91
C SER A 270 23.38 -9.04 -4.89
N ASN A 271 23.29 -7.82 -4.36
CA ASN A 271 23.01 -6.60 -5.11
C ASN A 271 21.69 -6.69 -5.89
N VAL A 272 20.61 -6.98 -5.16
CA VAL A 272 19.26 -7.10 -5.69
C VAL A 272 18.59 -5.73 -5.71
N TYR A 273 18.05 -5.37 -6.87
CA TYR A 273 17.24 -4.18 -7.09
C TYR A 273 15.81 -4.58 -7.41
N LEU A 274 14.84 -4.03 -6.69
CA LEU A 274 13.43 -4.38 -6.81
C LEU A 274 12.70 -3.33 -7.66
N ILE A 275 11.91 -3.78 -8.62
CA ILE A 275 11.03 -2.95 -9.45
C ILE A 275 9.65 -3.59 -9.47
N GLY A 276 8.59 -2.78 -9.45
CA GLY A 276 7.22 -3.25 -9.66
C GLY A 276 6.32 -2.81 -8.52
N ASP A 277 5.44 -3.69 -8.06
CA ASP A 277 4.46 -3.37 -7.03
C ASP A 277 5.17 -2.98 -5.71
N LYS A 278 5.01 -1.72 -5.31
CA LYS A 278 5.62 -1.14 -4.10
C LYS A 278 5.25 -1.90 -2.82
N ARG A 279 4.02 -2.38 -2.71
CA ARG A 279 3.54 -3.09 -1.50
C ARG A 279 4.20 -4.45 -1.40
N LEU A 280 4.37 -5.13 -2.54
CA LEU A 280 5.09 -6.41 -2.57
C LEU A 280 6.58 -6.22 -2.31
N CYS A 281 7.19 -5.16 -2.83
CA CYS A 281 8.62 -4.89 -2.67
C CYS A 281 9.01 -4.47 -1.25
N LYS A 282 8.09 -3.89 -0.47
CA LYS A 282 8.38 -3.29 0.85
C LYS A 282 9.00 -4.28 1.85
N ASP A 283 8.60 -5.54 1.77
CA ASP A 283 8.98 -6.58 2.72
C ASP A 283 10.05 -7.54 2.16
N LEU A 284 10.62 -7.23 0.98
CA LEU A 284 11.62 -8.05 0.31
C LEU A 284 13.03 -7.50 0.50
N ASP A 285 14.00 -8.39 0.57
CA ASP A 285 15.43 -8.02 0.63
C ASP A 285 15.94 -7.50 -0.72
N GLY A 286 15.98 -6.17 -0.84
CA GLY A 286 16.56 -5.48 -1.99
C GLY A 286 16.33 -3.97 -1.93
N LYS A 287 17.01 -3.22 -2.81
CA LYS A 287 16.77 -1.77 -2.96
C LYS A 287 15.61 -1.55 -3.94
N TYR A 288 14.47 -1.06 -3.46
CA TYR A 288 13.35 -0.67 -4.33
C TYR A 288 13.72 0.57 -5.16
N LEU A 289 13.51 0.49 -6.47
CA LEU A 289 13.86 1.54 -7.45
C LEU A 289 12.66 2.08 -8.24
N GLY A 290 11.43 1.70 -7.86
CA GLY A 290 10.20 2.25 -8.40
C GLY A 290 9.30 1.25 -9.12
N GLY A 291 8.22 1.78 -9.69
CA GLY A 291 7.19 1.01 -10.39
C GLY A 291 7.68 0.35 -11.68
N PHE A 292 6.80 -0.49 -12.23
CA PHE A 292 7.01 -1.18 -13.50
C PHE A 292 5.83 -0.92 -14.44
N ASN A 293 6.13 -0.41 -15.64
CA ASN A 293 5.15 -0.26 -16.70
C ASN A 293 5.11 -1.53 -17.59
N PRO A 294 4.01 -2.30 -17.58
CA PRO A 294 3.90 -3.55 -18.35
C PRO A 294 3.85 -3.36 -19.87
N ASN A 295 3.71 -2.13 -20.37
CA ASN A 295 3.51 -1.84 -21.79
C ASN A 295 4.79 -1.57 -22.60
N ARG A 296 5.99 -1.58 -22.01
CA ARG A 296 7.24 -1.58 -22.81
C ARG A 296 8.00 -2.90 -22.70
N SER A 297 8.84 -3.16 -23.71
CA SER A 297 9.68 -4.34 -23.81
C SER A 297 10.64 -4.44 -22.62
N LYS A 298 10.69 -5.63 -22.00
CA LYS A 298 11.82 -5.99 -21.13
C LYS A 298 13.05 -6.14 -22.03
N PRO A 299 14.24 -5.62 -21.65
CA PRO A 299 14.64 -5.05 -20.36
C PRO A 299 15.08 -3.56 -20.42
N GLU A 300 14.91 -2.88 -21.55
CA GLU A 300 15.37 -1.49 -21.80
C GLU A 300 14.82 -0.48 -20.78
N GLN A 301 13.67 -0.79 -20.16
CA GLN A 301 13.04 0.00 -19.11
C GLN A 301 13.76 0.04 -17.74
N PHE A 302 14.67 -0.91 -17.45
CA PHE A 302 15.27 -0.99 -16.11
C PHE A 302 16.13 0.24 -15.80
N TYR A 303 16.69 0.86 -16.83
CA TYR A 303 17.42 2.13 -16.69
C TYR A 303 16.67 3.31 -17.30
N SER A 304 16.01 3.13 -18.46
CA SER A 304 15.29 4.19 -19.20
C SER A 304 16.14 5.44 -19.43
N PHE A 305 17.33 5.29 -20.01
CA PHE A 305 18.23 6.41 -20.26
C PHE A 305 17.67 7.33 -21.34
N ARG A 306 17.53 8.62 -21.00
CA ARG A 306 17.19 9.66 -21.97
C ARG A 306 18.07 10.86 -21.77
N PHE A 307 18.64 11.38 -22.85
CA PHE A 307 19.63 12.43 -22.81
C PHE A 307 19.18 13.67 -23.58
N CYS A 308 19.45 14.83 -23.01
CA CYS A 308 19.24 16.12 -23.66
C CYS A 308 20.40 17.06 -23.34
N ALA A 309 20.70 17.98 -24.26
CA ALA A 309 21.69 19.03 -24.08
C ALA A 309 21.02 20.39 -24.32
N PHE A 310 21.16 21.28 -23.35
CA PHE A 310 20.72 22.67 -23.40
C PHE A 310 21.96 23.56 -23.49
N PHE A 311 22.04 24.42 -24.50
CA PHE A 311 23.19 25.30 -24.73
C PHE A 311 22.89 26.73 -24.27
#